data_AF-A0A957GLX8-F1
#
_entry.id   AF-A0A957GLX8-F1
#
_cell.length_a   1.000
_cell.length_b   1.000
_cell.length_c   1.000
_cell.angle_alpha   90.00
_cell.angle_beta   90.00
_cell.angle_gamma   90.00
#
_symmetry.space_group_name_H-M   'P 1'
#
loop_
_entity.id
_entity.type
_entity.pdbx_description
1 polymer ?
#
loop_
_entity_poly.entity_id
_entity_poly.type
_entity_poly.pdbx_seq_one_letter_code
_entity_poly.pdbx_strand_id
1 'polypeptide(L)'
;NPTFRIADTRDVIDSIDTLAARSGVVATYCQVLKSGAVFDNAAASLGLFPADLADPYHVNCVVLPDSSVLQVDVQGPSAQLTADLANAIGHSGLAYVGDLQEVYELRLLDEATISSDPISPNHSLDIILSGILGLMIGFILIFIRAVLGPSSRGMALRLGHQA
;
A
#
# COMPACT_ATOMS: atom_id res chain seq x y z
N ASN A 1 6.18 2.97 -61.61
CA ASN A 1 5.91 3.56 -60.28
C ASN A 1 4.81 2.74 -59.62
N PRO A 2 5.11 1.69 -58.83
CA PRO A 2 4.11 0.98 -58.06
C PRO A 2 4.14 1.40 -56.58
N THR A 3 2.93 1.63 -56.08
CA THR A 3 2.52 2.03 -54.73
C THR A 3 2.91 1.03 -53.64
N PHE A 4 3.92 1.38 -52.84
CA PHE A 4 4.12 0.88 -51.48
C PHE A 4 3.41 1.86 -50.56
N ARG A 5 2.31 1.51 -49.85
CA ARG A 5 1.82 2.36 -48.73
C ARG A 5 0.67 1.92 -47.79
N ILE A 6 0.13 0.68 -47.77
CA ILE A 6 -0.99 0.38 -46.82
C ILE A 6 -0.91 -1.01 -46.13
N ALA A 7 0.28 -1.58 -45.92
CA ALA A 7 0.43 -2.82 -45.12
C ALA A 7 1.06 -2.59 -43.73
N ASP A 8 1.90 -1.56 -43.58
CA ASP A 8 2.81 -1.40 -42.44
C ASP A 8 2.12 -0.86 -41.16
N THR A 9 1.15 0.06 -41.32
CA THR A 9 0.54 0.73 -40.16
C THR A 9 -0.42 -0.17 -39.38
N ARG A 10 -1.04 -1.17 -40.02
CA ARG A 10 -1.91 -2.14 -39.33
C ARG A 10 -1.10 -3.16 -38.54
N ASP A 11 -0.02 -3.69 -39.12
CA ASP A 11 0.88 -4.63 -38.43
C ASP A 11 1.54 -3.98 -37.21
N VAL A 12 1.94 -2.70 -37.30
CA VAL A 12 2.50 -1.97 -36.14
C VAL A 12 1.44 -1.73 -35.06
N ILE A 13 0.20 -1.41 -35.44
CA ILE A 13 -0.90 -1.23 -34.49
C ILE A 13 -1.25 -2.56 -33.81
N ASP A 14 -1.36 -3.66 -34.55
CA ASP A 14 -1.62 -5.00 -34.01
C ASP A 14 -0.46 -5.50 -33.11
N SER A 15 0.78 -5.12 -33.42
CA SER A 15 1.95 -5.40 -32.58
C SER A 15 1.93 -4.65 -31.25
N ILE A 16 1.47 -3.39 -31.27
CA ILE A 16 1.30 -2.58 -30.05
C ILE A 16 0.10 -3.10 -29.25
N ASP A 17 -0.99 -3.48 -29.91
CA ASP A 17 -2.18 -4.05 -29.25
C ASP A 17 -1.89 -5.43 -28.65
N THR A 18 -1.04 -6.25 -29.29
CA THR A 18 -0.59 -7.53 -28.70
C THR A 18 0.37 -7.34 -27.52
N LEU A 19 1.24 -6.32 -27.54
CA LEU A 19 2.07 -5.96 -26.39
C LEU A 19 1.22 -5.41 -25.23
N ALA A 20 0.27 -4.52 -25.51
CA ALA A 20 -0.62 -3.90 -24.53
C ALA A 20 -1.67 -4.90 -23.97
N ALA A 21 -2.19 -5.79 -24.81
CA ALA A 21 -3.10 -6.86 -24.40
C ALA A 21 -2.42 -7.90 -23.50
N ARG A 22 -1.13 -8.22 -23.74
CA ARG A 22 -0.35 -9.12 -22.87
C ARG A 22 -0.20 -8.56 -21.46
N SER A 23 0.03 -7.26 -21.30
CA SER A 23 0.02 -6.60 -19.98
C SER A 23 -1.37 -6.54 -19.33
N GLY A 24 -2.45 -6.57 -20.13
CA GLY A 24 -3.83 -6.54 -19.65
C GLY A 24 -4.25 -7.84 -18.97
N VAL A 25 -3.93 -9.00 -19.55
CA VAL A 25 -4.36 -10.31 -19.04
C VAL A 25 -3.77 -10.62 -17.65
N VAL A 26 -2.47 -10.34 -17.46
CA VAL A 26 -1.81 -10.55 -16.16
C VAL A 26 -2.38 -9.61 -15.10
N ALA A 27 -2.67 -8.36 -15.47
CA ALA A 27 -3.35 -7.42 -14.58
C ALA A 27 -4.79 -7.85 -14.24
N THR A 28 -5.50 -8.50 -15.17
CA THR A 28 -6.83 -9.08 -14.92
C THR A 28 -6.76 -10.18 -13.87
N TYR A 29 -5.73 -11.04 -13.88
CA TYR A 29 -5.57 -12.05 -12.83
C TYR A 29 -5.35 -11.43 -11.45
N CYS A 30 -4.65 -10.30 -11.35
CA CYS A 30 -4.60 -9.56 -10.08
C CYS A 30 -5.99 -9.07 -9.63
N GLN A 31 -6.87 -8.66 -10.54
CA GLN A 31 -8.24 -8.28 -10.17
C GLN A 31 -9.05 -9.49 -9.68
N VAL A 32 -8.84 -10.66 -10.29
CA VAL A 32 -9.46 -11.91 -9.84
C VAL A 32 -8.97 -12.30 -8.45
N LEU A 33 -7.66 -12.26 -8.21
CA LEU A 33 -7.06 -12.57 -6.91
C LEU A 33 -7.51 -11.60 -5.79
N LYS A 34 -7.79 -10.35 -6.15
CA LYS A 34 -8.33 -9.33 -5.24
C LYS A 34 -9.86 -9.33 -5.14
N SER A 35 -10.55 -10.20 -5.87
CA SER A 35 -12.01 -10.20 -5.88
C SER A 35 -12.57 -10.67 -4.54
N GLY A 36 -13.74 -10.13 -4.16
CA GLY A 36 -14.45 -10.56 -2.95
C GLY A 36 -14.76 -12.06 -2.96
N ALA A 37 -15.07 -12.65 -4.11
CA ALA A 37 -15.34 -14.08 -4.22
C ALA A 37 -14.12 -14.94 -3.85
N VAL A 38 -12.92 -14.57 -4.32
CA VAL A 38 -11.68 -15.29 -3.96
C VAL A 38 -11.35 -15.07 -2.49
N PHE A 39 -11.52 -13.85 -1.97
CA PHE A 39 -11.30 -13.53 -0.56
C PHE A 39 -12.23 -14.31 0.38
N ASP A 40 -13.53 -14.36 0.07
CA ASP A 40 -14.54 -15.04 0.87
C ASP A 40 -14.28 -16.55 0.89
N ASN A 41 -13.92 -17.14 -0.25
CA ASN A 41 -13.54 -18.55 -0.34
C ASN A 41 -12.27 -18.86 0.45
N ALA A 42 -11.27 -17.98 0.38
CA ALA A 42 -10.04 -18.10 1.15
C ALA A 42 -10.31 -18.04 2.66
N ALA A 43 -11.09 -17.05 3.11
CA ALA A 43 -11.52 -16.94 4.51
C ALA A 43 -12.29 -18.18 4.98
N ALA A 44 -13.23 -18.67 4.17
CA ALA A 44 -14.02 -19.86 4.47
C ALA A 44 -13.13 -21.12 4.57
N SER A 45 -12.10 -21.25 3.73
CA SER A 45 -11.14 -22.36 3.79
C SER A 45 -10.34 -22.42 5.09
N LEU A 46 -10.13 -21.26 5.72
CA LEU A 46 -9.49 -21.12 7.03
C LEU A 46 -10.49 -21.23 8.20
N GLY A 47 -11.78 -21.44 7.91
CA GLY A 47 -12.85 -21.50 8.90
C GLY A 47 -13.20 -20.14 9.52
N LEU A 48 -12.91 -19.05 8.81
CA LEU A 48 -13.12 -17.67 9.27
C LEU A 48 -14.32 -17.05 8.56
N PHE A 49 -14.98 -16.11 9.26
CA PHE A 49 -16.06 -15.34 8.66
C PHE A 49 -15.47 -14.14 7.90
N PRO A 50 -15.79 -13.95 6.60
CA PRO A 50 -15.22 -12.86 5.81
C PRO A 50 -15.47 -11.47 6.38
N ALA A 51 -16.62 -11.28 7.06
CA ALA A 51 -16.99 -10.04 7.70
C ALA A 51 -15.99 -9.60 8.79
N ASP A 52 -15.36 -10.55 9.49
CA ASP A 52 -14.38 -10.25 10.55
C ASP A 52 -13.02 -9.82 9.96
N LEU A 53 -12.80 -10.10 8.67
CA LEU A 53 -11.54 -9.89 7.98
C LEU A 53 -11.57 -8.69 7.03
N ALA A 54 -12.74 -8.30 6.52
CA ALA A 54 -12.89 -7.27 5.50
C ALA A 54 -12.33 -5.89 5.89
N ASP A 55 -12.45 -5.53 7.17
CA ASP A 55 -11.95 -4.25 7.70
C ASP A 55 -10.46 -4.31 8.06
N PRO A 56 -9.98 -5.27 8.89
CA PRO A 56 -8.59 -5.27 9.34
C PRO A 56 -7.60 -5.86 8.34
N TYR A 57 -8.05 -6.57 7.30
CA TYR A 57 -7.18 -7.17 6.30
C TYR A 57 -7.36 -6.56 4.92
N HIS A 58 -6.24 -6.29 4.25
CA HIS A 58 -6.22 -5.71 2.92
C HIS A 58 -5.35 -6.54 1.98
N VAL A 59 -5.93 -6.93 0.85
CA VAL A 59 -5.25 -7.70 -0.20
C VAL A 59 -4.73 -6.75 -1.26
N ASN A 60 -3.44 -6.85 -1.54
CA ASN A 60 -2.80 -6.20 -2.67
C ASN A 60 -2.28 -7.25 -3.65
N CYS A 61 -2.31 -6.91 -4.94
CA CYS A 61 -1.70 -7.74 -5.98
C CYS A 61 -1.01 -6.82 -6.97
N VAL A 62 0.24 -7.14 -7.27
CA VAL A 62 1.06 -6.40 -8.22
C VAL A 62 1.73 -7.37 -9.18
N VAL A 63 1.89 -6.94 -10.43
CA VAL A 63 2.69 -7.66 -11.41
C VAL A 63 4.13 -7.19 -11.27
N LEU A 64 5.06 -8.12 -11.07
CA LEU A 64 6.47 -7.77 -10.93
C LEU A 64 7.03 -7.27 -12.27
N PRO A 65 7.79 -6.15 -12.28
CA PRO A 65 8.33 -5.57 -13.50
C PRO A 65 9.09 -6.58 -14.36
N ASP A 66 8.96 -6.45 -15.67
CA ASP A 66 9.65 -7.28 -16.67
C ASP A 66 9.45 -8.79 -16.50
N SER A 67 8.34 -9.21 -15.85
CA SER A 67 8.02 -10.61 -15.60
C SER A 67 6.52 -10.91 -15.75
N SER A 68 6.17 -12.19 -15.84
CA SER A 68 4.79 -12.68 -15.71
C SER A 68 4.48 -13.19 -14.30
N VAL A 69 5.21 -12.70 -13.29
CA VAL A 69 5.03 -13.09 -11.89
C VAL A 69 4.08 -12.09 -11.22
N LEU A 70 3.10 -12.63 -10.51
CA LEU A 70 2.18 -11.87 -9.69
C LEU A 70 2.61 -12.04 -8.24
N GLN A 71 2.74 -10.93 -7.51
CA GLN A 71 2.93 -10.92 -6.08
C GLN A 71 1.61 -10.55 -5.41
N VAL A 72 1.16 -11.40 -4.49
CA VAL A 72 -0.02 -11.15 -3.65
C VAL A 72 0.46 -10.90 -2.23
N ASP A 73 0.10 -9.76 -1.68
CA ASP A 73 0.43 -9.37 -0.32
C ASP A 73 -0.87 -9.17 0.47
N VAL A 74 -0.89 -9.65 1.71
CA VAL A 74 -1.99 -9.40 2.65
C VAL A 74 -1.44 -8.64 3.84
N GLN A 75 -2.07 -7.52 4.15
CA GLN A 75 -1.73 -6.69 5.30
C GLN A 75 -2.82 -6.80 6.34
N GLY A 76 -2.46 -6.85 7.61
CA GLY A 76 -3.41 -6.93 8.71
C GLY A 76 -2.73 -7.07 10.07
N PRO A 77 -3.51 -7.14 11.16
CA PRO A 77 -2.99 -7.09 12.52
C PRO A 77 -2.23 -8.35 12.96
N SER A 78 -2.52 -9.51 12.37
CA SER A 78 -1.84 -10.78 12.70
C SER A 78 -0.89 -11.18 11.58
N ALA A 79 0.40 -11.27 11.89
CA ALA A 79 1.43 -11.75 10.95
C ALA A 79 1.20 -13.21 10.51
N GLN A 80 0.63 -14.03 11.42
CA GLN A 80 0.27 -15.41 11.11
C GLN A 80 -0.89 -15.45 10.13
N LEU A 81 -1.97 -14.71 10.45
CA LEU A 81 -3.19 -14.76 9.64
C LEU A 81 -3.01 -14.09 8.28
N THR A 82 -2.16 -13.08 8.17
CA THR A 82 -1.79 -12.49 6.88
C THR A 82 -1.10 -13.50 5.97
N ALA A 83 -0.15 -14.30 6.48
CA ALA A 83 0.50 -15.36 5.72
C ALA A 83 -0.50 -16.46 5.33
N ASP A 84 -1.29 -16.95 6.28
CA ASP A 84 -2.28 -18.00 6.04
C ASP A 84 -3.34 -17.55 5.00
N LEU A 85 -3.80 -16.30 5.10
CA LEU A 85 -4.78 -15.73 4.17
C LEU A 85 -4.18 -15.49 2.78
N ALA A 86 -2.92 -15.04 2.68
CA ALA A 86 -2.23 -14.92 1.40
C ALA A 86 -2.09 -16.27 0.68
N ASN A 87 -1.72 -17.31 1.43
CA ASN A 87 -1.67 -18.69 0.91
C ASN A 87 -3.06 -19.18 0.46
N ALA A 88 -4.09 -18.97 1.28
CA ALA A 88 -5.45 -19.36 0.96
C ALA A 88 -5.98 -18.62 -0.29
N ILE A 89 -5.70 -17.33 -0.44
CA ILE A 89 -6.05 -16.54 -1.65
C ILE A 89 -5.34 -17.09 -2.88
N GLY A 90 -4.06 -17.46 -2.76
CA GLY A 90 -3.32 -18.13 -3.84
C GLY A 90 -4.05 -19.39 -4.29
N HIS A 91 -4.35 -20.31 -3.36
CA HIS A 91 -5.04 -21.56 -3.67
C HIS A 91 -6.46 -21.36 -4.23
N SER A 92 -7.27 -20.50 -3.61
CA SER A 92 -8.63 -20.18 -4.09
C SER A 92 -8.59 -19.49 -5.45
N GLY A 93 -7.59 -18.64 -5.70
CA GLY A 93 -7.36 -17.97 -6.96
C GLY A 93 -7.00 -18.92 -8.09
N LEU A 94 -6.11 -19.89 -7.83
CA LEU A 94 -5.78 -20.95 -8.79
C LEU A 94 -7.05 -21.74 -9.18
N ALA A 95 -7.86 -22.14 -8.20
CA ALA A 95 -9.10 -22.87 -8.44
C ALA A 95 -10.08 -22.03 -9.29
N TYR A 96 -10.29 -20.78 -8.91
CA TYR A 96 -11.22 -19.89 -9.60
C TYR A 96 -10.82 -19.59 -11.05
N VAL A 97 -9.52 -19.41 -11.32
CA VAL A 97 -9.03 -19.18 -12.69
C VAL A 97 -9.07 -20.46 -13.52
N GLY A 98 -8.74 -21.61 -12.93
CA GLY A 98 -8.81 -22.91 -13.58
C GLY A 98 -10.23 -23.26 -14.06
N ASP A 99 -11.26 -22.87 -13.29
CA ASP A 99 -12.66 -23.09 -13.67
C ASP A 99 -13.13 -22.18 -14.82
N LEU A 100 -12.46 -21.05 -15.07
CA LEU A 100 -12.89 -20.03 -16.04
C LEU A 100 -12.20 -20.11 -17.40
N GLN A 101 -10.95 -20.56 -17.48
CA GLN A 101 -10.20 -20.63 -18.75
C GLN A 101 -9.22 -21.80 -18.81
N GLU A 102 -9.28 -22.56 -19.91
CA GLU A 102 -8.44 -23.75 -20.18
C GLU A 102 -7.04 -23.41 -20.75
N VAL A 103 -6.79 -22.15 -21.17
CA VAL A 103 -5.63 -21.80 -22.01
C VAL A 103 -4.44 -21.25 -21.22
N TYR A 104 -4.65 -20.73 -20.01
CA TYR A 104 -3.60 -20.14 -19.17
C TYR A 104 -3.63 -20.75 -17.77
N GLU A 105 -2.56 -21.46 -17.42
CA GLU A 105 -2.39 -22.05 -16.09
C GLU A 105 -1.67 -21.07 -15.14
N LEU A 106 -2.33 -20.71 -14.04
CA LEU A 106 -1.66 -20.09 -12.90
C LEU A 106 -1.00 -21.17 -12.05
N ARG A 107 0.23 -20.90 -11.60
CA ARG A 107 0.98 -21.80 -10.71
C ARG A 107 1.44 -21.02 -9.50
N LEU A 108 1.34 -21.65 -8.33
CA LEU A 108 1.95 -21.12 -7.12
C LEU A 108 3.47 -21.22 -7.27
N LEU A 109 4.15 -20.07 -7.19
CA LEU A 109 5.61 -20.01 -7.28
C LEU A 109 6.23 -20.19 -5.89
N ASP A 110 5.79 -19.37 -4.94
CA ASP A 110 6.24 -19.38 -3.56
C ASP A 110 5.04 -19.33 -2.60
N GLU A 111 5.17 -19.98 -1.44
CA GLU A 111 4.22 -19.84 -0.34
C GLU A 111 4.52 -18.56 0.45
N ALA A 112 3.47 -17.90 0.93
CA ALA A 112 3.58 -16.76 1.81
C ALA A 112 4.14 -17.19 3.18
N THR A 113 5.20 -16.51 3.60
CA THR A 113 5.83 -16.70 4.90
C THR A 113 5.41 -15.60 5.87
N ILE A 114 5.43 -15.91 7.17
CA ILE A 114 5.15 -14.94 8.24
C ILE A 114 6.16 -13.80 8.18
N SER A 115 5.69 -12.56 8.06
CA SER A 115 6.56 -11.38 8.13
C SER A 115 7.05 -11.16 9.56
N SER A 116 8.36 -11.05 9.75
CA SER A 116 8.97 -10.66 11.02
C SER A 116 8.91 -9.16 11.27
N ASP A 117 8.80 -8.37 10.20
CA ASP A 117 8.89 -6.92 10.26
C ASP A 117 7.50 -6.29 10.06
N PRO A 118 6.97 -5.56 11.06
CA PRO A 118 5.72 -4.84 10.92
C PRO A 118 5.88 -3.63 10.00
N ILE A 119 4.96 -3.48 9.05
CA ILE A 119 4.94 -2.37 8.09
C ILE A 119 4.46 -1.07 8.75
N SER A 120 3.62 -1.18 9.79
CA SER A 120 3.10 -0.06 10.57
C SER A 120 2.75 -0.49 12.01
N PRO A 121 2.72 0.46 12.97
CA PRO A 121 3.18 1.84 12.87
C PRO A 121 4.72 1.95 12.92
N ASN A 122 5.29 2.98 12.26
CA ASN A 122 6.72 3.24 12.32
C ASN A 122 7.04 4.15 13.51
N HIS A 123 7.37 3.53 14.65
CA HIS A 123 7.65 4.24 15.89
C HIS A 123 8.71 5.34 15.76
N SER A 124 9.71 5.17 14.90
CA SER A 124 10.75 6.18 14.72
C SER A 124 10.20 7.45 14.07
N LEU A 125 9.41 7.29 13.01
CA LEU A 125 8.76 8.41 12.33
C LEU A 125 7.74 9.09 13.24
N ASP A 126 6.94 8.32 13.97
CA ASP A 126 5.92 8.85 14.87
C ASP A 126 6.53 9.67 16.02
N ILE A 127 7.65 9.21 16.59
CA ILE A 127 8.40 9.94 17.62
C ILE A 127 8.98 11.24 17.06
N ILE A 128 9.56 11.21 15.86
CA ILE A 128 10.11 12.42 15.23
C ILE A 128 8.99 13.43 14.97
N LEU A 129 7.87 12.99 14.40
CA LEU A 129 6.74 13.85 14.05
C LEU A 129 6.13 14.49 15.30
N SER A 130 5.88 13.69 16.33
CA SER A 130 5.37 14.18 17.61
C SER A 130 6.36 15.10 18.33
N GLY A 131 7.67 14.82 18.23
CA GLY A 131 8.73 15.69 18.75
C GLY A 131 8.71 17.08 18.11
N ILE A 132 8.62 17.16 16.77
CA ILE A 132 8.50 18.43 16.05
C ILE A 132 7.22 19.18 16.47
N LEU A 133 6.09 18.47 16.55
CA LEU A 133 4.81 19.05 16.94
C LEU A 133 4.86 19.61 18.39
N GLY A 134 5.46 18.86 19.31
CA GLY A 134 5.66 19.29 20.69
C GLY A 134 6.56 20.53 20.80
N LEU A 135 7.62 20.60 19.99
CA LEU A 135 8.53 21.73 19.94
C LEU A 135 7.81 23.00 19.43
N MET A 136 7.01 22.87 18.37
CA MET A 136 6.16 23.96 17.85
C MET A 136 5.20 24.50 18.92
N ILE A 137 4.50 23.60 19.63
CA ILE A 137 3.62 23.99 20.74
C ILE A 137 4.43 24.68 21.85
N GLY A 138 5.61 24.17 22.18
CA GLY A 138 6.52 24.77 23.16
C GLY A 138 6.88 26.21 22.82
N PHE A 139 7.24 26.50 21.57
CA PHE A 139 7.51 27.87 21.13
C PHE A 139 6.30 28.79 21.24
N ILE A 140 5.11 28.29 20.87
CA ILE A 140 3.86 29.05 21.00
C ILE A 140 3.63 29.43 22.47
N LEU A 141 3.81 28.49 23.40
CA LEU A 141 3.64 28.75 24.83
C LEU A 141 4.66 29.75 25.38
N ILE A 142 5.92 29.65 24.97
CA ILE A 142 6.97 30.62 25.33
C ILE A 142 6.61 32.01 24.83
N PHE A 143 6.15 32.12 23.58
CA PHE A 143 5.75 33.38 22.98
C PHE A 143 4.56 34.01 23.71
N ILE A 144 3.52 33.22 24.03
CA ILE A 144 2.38 33.67 24.84
C ILE A 144 2.88 34.20 26.19
N ARG A 145 3.77 33.46 26.87
CA ARG A 145 4.31 33.88 28.17
C ARG A 145 5.15 35.16 28.06
N ALA A 146 5.89 35.35 26.97
CA ALA A 146 6.68 36.55 26.74
C ALA A 146 5.81 37.79 26.50
N VAL A 147 4.71 37.66 25.77
CA VAL A 147 3.77 38.76 25.49
C VAL A 147 2.90 39.12 26.70
N LEU A 148 2.44 38.13 27.47
CA LEU A 148 1.58 38.34 28.65
C LEU A 148 2.36 38.57 29.95
N GLY A 149 3.68 38.34 29.96
CA GLY A 149 4.53 38.55 31.13
C GLY A 149 4.68 40.05 31.47
N PRO A 150 4.74 40.43 32.77
CA PRO A 150 4.77 41.84 33.16
C PRO A 150 6.01 42.54 32.61
N SER A 151 5.79 43.59 31.80
CA SER A 151 6.81 44.56 31.40
C SER A 151 7.18 45.42 32.62
N SER A 152 8.03 44.90 33.50
CA SER A 152 8.55 45.64 34.65
C SER A 152 10.07 45.51 34.78
N ARG A 153 10.78 45.90 33.72
CA ARG A 153 12.20 46.25 33.81
C ARG A 153 12.48 47.53 33.05
N GLY A 154 12.10 48.65 33.66
CA GLY A 154 12.53 49.96 33.21
C GLY A 154 12.10 51.02 34.22
N MET A 155 13.09 51.74 34.77
CA MET A 155 12.96 52.99 35.53
C MET A 155 13.00 52.90 37.07
N ALA A 156 14.04 52.28 37.63
CA ALA A 156 14.47 52.47 39.03
C ALA A 156 15.92 52.98 39.15
N LEU A 157 16.39 53.80 38.20
CA LEU A 157 17.76 54.35 38.20
C LEU A 157 17.77 55.82 37.78
N ARG A 158 17.13 56.71 38.56
CA ARG A 158 17.40 58.17 38.57
C ARG A 158 17.05 58.78 39.94
N LEU A 159 17.70 58.30 41.00
CA LEU A 159 17.79 59.00 42.28
C LEU A 159 19.26 58.98 42.69
N GLY A 160 20.01 59.96 42.22
CA GLY A 160 21.44 60.04 42.48
C GLY A 160 22.16 61.17 41.75
N HIS A 161 21.50 62.32 41.52
CA HIS A 161 22.21 63.54 41.12
C HIS A 161 21.35 64.80 41.32
N GLN A 162 21.04 65.13 42.56
CA GLN A 162 20.86 66.53 42.99
C GLN A 162 21.43 66.64 44.40
N ALA A 163 22.70 67.04 44.45
CA ALA A 163 23.30 67.77 45.56
C ALA A 163 23.69 69.13 44.99
#